data_AF-B3CRP4-F1
#
_entry.id   AF-B3CRP4-F1
#
_cell.length_a   1.000
_cell.length_b   1.000
_cell.length_c   1.000
_cell.angle_alpha   90.00
_cell.angle_beta   90.00
_cell.angle_gamma   90.00
#
_symmetry.space_group_name_H-M   'P 1'
#
loop_
_entity.id
_entity.type
_entity.pdbx_description
1 polymer ?
#
loop_
_entity_poly.entity_id
_entity_poly.type
_entity_poly.pdbx_seq_one_letter_code
_entity_poly.pdbx_strand_id
1 'polypeptide(L)'
;MKLNLCQVELMQDYTGVPSLVDLGSMRDTVAHTGGDINKINPLIPIDLIIDHSIQVDVYGTNYAKQKNTELKIKRNIERYEFLRWRANAFQNFRLFLPGTGICHQVNLEYLRK
;
A
#
# COMPACT_ATOMS: atom_id res chain seq x y z
N MET A 1 25.04 -17.17 7.38
CA MET A 1 24.13 -17.67 6.34
C MET A 1 23.16 -16.55 5.98
N LYS A 2 23.49 -15.69 5.00
CA LYS A 2 22.55 -14.67 4.50
C LYS A 2 21.67 -15.35 3.46
N LEU A 3 20.43 -15.66 3.83
CA LEU A 3 19.39 -15.97 2.86
C LEU A 3 19.08 -14.67 2.11
N ASN A 4 19.84 -14.39 1.05
CA ASN A 4 19.43 -13.41 0.04
C ASN A 4 18.33 -14.08 -0.80
N LEU A 5 17.13 -14.19 -0.23
CA LEU A 5 15.95 -14.40 -1.03
C LEU A 5 15.64 -13.05 -1.68
N CYS A 6 15.46 -13.04 -3.00
CA CYS A 6 14.85 -11.92 -3.74
C CYS A 6 13.38 -11.77 -3.33
N GLN A 7 13.12 -11.59 -2.03
CA GLN A 7 11.79 -11.49 -1.46
C GLN A 7 11.33 -10.04 -1.55
N VAL A 8 10.27 -9.85 -2.32
CA VAL A 8 9.43 -8.67 -2.26
C VAL A 8 8.36 -8.97 -1.23
N GLU A 9 8.19 -8.09 -0.24
CA GLU A 9 7.08 -8.17 0.71
C GLU A 9 5.82 -7.64 0.04
N LEU A 10 4.74 -8.43 0.09
CA LEU A 10 3.45 -8.08 -0.48
C LEU A 10 2.51 -7.63 0.63
N MET A 11 2.00 -6.41 0.52
CA MET A 11 1.08 -5.81 1.48
C MET A 11 -0.24 -5.44 0.83
N GLN A 12 -1.32 -5.46 1.63
CA GLN A 12 -2.63 -4.95 1.26
C GLN A 12 -2.98 -3.69 2.05
N ASP A 13 -3.93 -2.88 1.60
CA ASP A 13 -4.14 -1.52 2.10
C ASP A 13 -4.52 -1.42 3.59
N TYR A 14 -5.18 -2.42 4.18
CA TYR A 14 -5.48 -2.39 5.62
C TYR A 14 -4.24 -2.53 6.50
N THR A 15 -3.21 -3.26 6.06
CA THR A 15 -1.96 -3.41 6.82
C THR A 15 -0.89 -2.43 6.36
N GLY A 16 -0.89 -2.02 5.10
CA GLY A 16 0.09 -1.06 4.57
C GLY A 16 -0.04 0.35 5.13
N VAL A 17 -1.28 0.82 5.37
CA VAL A 17 -1.51 2.14 5.98
C VAL A 17 -0.88 2.25 7.38
N PRO A 18 -1.21 1.38 8.37
CA PRO A 18 -0.62 1.48 9.69
C PRO A 18 0.90 1.28 9.65
N SER A 19 1.43 0.39 8.80
CA SER A 19 2.89 0.24 8.69
C SER A 19 3.59 1.49 8.16
N LEU A 20 2.99 2.23 7.21
CA LEU A 20 3.54 3.52 6.75
C LEU A 20 3.45 4.61 7.83
N VAL A 21 2.40 4.58 8.67
CA VAL A 21 2.28 5.45 9.84
C VAL A 21 3.39 5.14 10.82
N ASP A 22 3.60 3.87 11.16
CA ASP A 22 4.64 3.43 12.11
C ASP A 22 6.04 3.82 11.64
N LEU A 23 6.37 3.59 10.36
CA LEU A 23 7.63 4.03 9.77
C LEU A 23 7.80 5.56 9.84
N GLY A 24 6.71 6.30 9.67
CA GLY A 24 6.68 7.75 9.87
C GLY A 24 7.00 8.14 11.30
N SER A 25 6.32 7.53 12.27
CA SER A 25 6.52 7.80 13.70
C SER A 25 7.93 7.40 14.19
N MET A 26 8.50 6.34 13.62
CA MET A 26 9.90 5.97 13.86
C MET A 26 10.86 7.03 13.34
N ARG A 27 10.65 7.57 12.12
CA ARG A 27 11.46 8.68 11.59
C ARG A 27 11.36 9.92 12.45
N ASP A 28 10.15 10.27 12.90
CA ASP A 28 9.96 11.41 13.78
C ASP A 28 10.75 11.22 15.07
N THR A 29 10.66 10.04 15.70
CA THR A 29 11.43 9.74 16.92
C THR A 29 12.93 9.86 16.71
N VAL A 30 13.46 9.28 15.62
CA VAL A 30 14.90 9.36 15.27
C VAL A 30 15.32 10.82 15.07
N ALA A 31 14.52 11.62 14.37
CA ALA A 31 14.79 13.05 14.18
C ALA A 31 14.88 13.81 15.51
N HIS A 32 13.95 13.58 16.43
CA HIS A 32 13.94 14.23 17.76
C HIS A 32 15.16 13.87 18.60
N THR A 33 15.70 12.66 18.43
CA THR A 33 16.93 12.22 19.13
C THR A 33 18.23 12.63 18.42
N GLY A 34 18.16 13.36 17.30
CA GLY A 34 19.32 13.79 16.52
C GLY A 34 19.97 12.67 15.69
N GLY A 35 19.25 11.57 15.46
CA GLY A 35 19.72 10.45 14.64
C GLY A 35 19.45 10.64 13.14
N ASP A 36 20.01 9.74 12.33
CA ASP A 36 19.80 9.72 10.88
C ASP A 36 18.47 9.03 10.52
N ILE A 37 17.48 9.83 10.10
CA ILE A 37 16.15 9.36 9.69
C ILE A 37 16.18 8.41 8.49
N ASN A 38 17.22 8.47 7.65
CA ASN A 38 17.31 7.64 6.45
C ASN A 38 17.56 6.17 6.78
N LYS A 39 18.01 5.87 8.01
CA LYS A 39 18.11 4.50 8.52
C LYS A 39 16.74 3.84 8.72
N ILE A 40 15.68 4.63 8.84
CA ILE A 40 14.31 4.13 8.89
C ILE A 40 13.78 4.05 7.46
N ASN A 41 14.06 2.92 6.82
CA ASN A 41 13.58 2.61 5.48
C ASN A 41 13.42 1.08 5.31
N PRO A 42 12.45 0.61 4.50
CA PRO A 42 12.37 -0.79 4.12
C PRO A 42 13.70 -1.34 3.57
N LEU A 43 14.14 -2.47 4.13
CA LEU A 43 15.37 -3.16 3.74
C LEU A 43 15.19 -3.99 2.47
N ILE A 44 13.97 -4.49 2.24
CA ILE A 44 13.57 -5.22 1.04
C ILE A 44 12.47 -4.46 0.30
N PRO A 45 12.27 -4.70 -1.01
CA PRO A 45 11.16 -4.13 -1.74
C PRO A 45 9.81 -4.49 -1.13
N ILE A 46 8.90 -3.52 -1.05
CA ILE A 46 7.52 -3.68 -0.62
C ILE A 46 6.60 -3.29 -1.77
N ASP A 47 5.68 -4.19 -2.11
CA ASP A 47 4.57 -3.94 -3.03
C ASP A 47 3.28 -3.81 -2.24
N LEU A 48 2.74 -2.60 -2.16
CA LEU A 48 1.45 -2.33 -1.52
C LEU A 48 0.34 -2.27 -2.58
N ILE A 49 -0.66 -3.15 -2.46
CA ILE A 49 -1.81 -3.23 -3.36
C ILE A 49 -3.06 -2.75 -2.64
N ILE A 50 -3.83 -1.87 -3.29
CA ILE A 50 -5.12 -1.39 -2.77
C ILE A 50 -6.26 -2.23 -3.36
N ASP A 51 -6.79 -3.16 -2.57
CA ASP A 51 -7.85 -4.09 -2.98
C ASP A 51 -8.97 -4.26 -1.94
N HIS A 52 -8.76 -3.92 -0.67
CA HIS A 52 -9.75 -4.14 0.40
C HIS A 52 -10.69 -2.94 0.63
N SER A 53 -10.73 -2.02 -0.32
CA SER A 53 -11.47 -0.75 -0.22
C SER A 53 -12.82 -0.74 -0.93
N ILE A 54 -13.02 -1.65 -1.89
CA ILE A 54 -14.26 -1.79 -2.63
C ILE A 54 -15.32 -2.48 -1.76
N GLN A 55 -16.55 -1.96 -1.80
CA GLN A 55 -17.70 -2.56 -1.15
C GLN A 55 -18.79 -2.79 -2.19
N VAL A 56 -19.66 -3.78 -1.95
CA VAL A 56 -20.79 -4.08 -2.83
C VAL A 56 -22.04 -3.37 -2.30
N ASP A 57 -22.16 -2.08 -2.61
CA ASP A 57 -23.36 -1.29 -2.26
C ASP A 57 -24.52 -1.57 -3.21
N VAL A 58 -24.21 -1.75 -4.50
CA VAL A 58 -25.17 -2.10 -5.56
C VAL A 58 -24.73 -3.41 -6.21
N TYR A 59 -25.69 -4.29 -6.49
CA TYR A 59 -25.46 -5.58 -7.14
C TYR A 59 -26.55 -5.87 -8.19
N GLY A 60 -26.28 -6.79 -9.12
CA GLY A 60 -27.28 -7.29 -10.06
C GLY A 60 -27.75 -6.30 -11.15
N THR A 61 -27.08 -5.16 -11.31
CA THR A 61 -27.41 -4.15 -12.33
C THR A 61 -26.21 -3.82 -13.22
N ASN A 62 -26.47 -3.38 -14.44
CA ASN A 62 -25.43 -3.01 -15.40
C ASN A 62 -24.54 -1.85 -14.91
N TYR A 63 -25.05 -1.00 -14.02
CA TYR A 63 -24.32 0.15 -13.46
C TYR A 63 -23.63 -0.15 -12.12
N ALA A 64 -23.78 -1.36 -11.56
CA ALA A 64 -23.26 -1.72 -10.24
C ALA A 64 -21.74 -1.49 -10.10
N LYS A 65 -20.96 -1.93 -11.09
CA LYS A 65 -19.49 -1.78 -11.10
C LYS A 65 -19.08 -0.30 -11.01
N GLN A 66 -19.70 0.54 -11.83
CA GLN A 66 -19.41 1.98 -11.85
C GLN A 66 -19.77 2.59 -10.50
N LYS A 67 -20.98 2.32 -10.01
CA LYS A 67 -21.48 2.94 -8.77
C LYS A 67 -20.64 2.58 -7.55
N ASN A 68 -20.28 1.30 -7.40
CA ASN A 68 -19.44 0.84 -6.31
C ASN A 68 -18.02 1.45 -6.40
N THR A 69 -17.50 1.64 -7.61
CA THR A 69 -16.19 2.28 -7.82
C THR A 69 -16.20 3.75 -7.43
N GLU A 70 -17.25 4.50 -7.78
CA GLU A 70 -17.44 5.90 -7.38
C GLU A 70 -17.52 6.02 -5.84
N LEU A 71 -18.32 5.17 -5.20
CA LEU A 71 -18.46 5.15 -3.74
C LEU A 71 -17.15 4.80 -3.03
N LYS A 72 -16.41 3.81 -3.54
CA LYS A 72 -15.06 3.47 -3.05
C LYS A 72 -14.13 4.68 -3.06
N ILE A 73 -14.08 5.42 -4.17
CA ILE A 73 -13.22 6.61 -4.28
C ILE A 73 -13.65 7.66 -3.29
N LYS A 74 -14.96 7.98 -3.25
CA LYS A 74 -15.51 8.98 -2.33
C LYS A 74 -15.21 8.67 -0.87
N ARG A 75 -15.31 7.41 -0.45
CA ARG A 75 -15.10 6.98 0.95
C ARG A 75 -13.63 6.94 1.38
N ASN A 76 -12.70 6.83 0.44
CA ASN A 76 -11.29 6.51 0.73
C ASN A 76 -10.30 7.55 0.18
N ILE A 77 -10.78 8.72 -0.24
CA ILE A 77 -9.94 9.73 -0.89
C ILE A 77 -8.73 10.12 -0.03
N GLU A 78 -8.95 10.43 1.25
CA GLU A 78 -7.88 10.78 2.20
C GLU A 78 -6.85 9.66 2.35
N ARG A 79 -7.31 8.41 2.41
CA ARG A 79 -6.43 7.25 2.52
C ARG A 79 -5.55 7.08 1.27
N TYR A 80 -6.11 7.33 0.08
CA TYR A 80 -5.34 7.26 -1.17
C TYR A 80 -4.34 8.41 -1.31
N GLU A 81 -4.72 9.61 -0.89
CA GLU A 81 -3.81 10.75 -0.84
C GLU A 81 -2.66 10.51 0.13
N PHE A 82 -2.96 10.01 1.34
CA PHE A 82 -1.97 9.61 2.32
C PHE A 82 -1.00 8.56 1.78
N LEU A 83 -1.52 7.48 1.19
CA LEU A 83 -0.70 6.41 0.62
C LEU A 83 0.18 6.91 -0.52
N ARG A 84 -0.36 7.74 -1.43
CA ARG A 84 0.41 8.33 -2.53
C ARG A 84 1.52 9.26 -2.01
N TRP A 85 1.23 10.05 -0.98
CA TRP A 85 2.21 10.95 -0.37
C TRP A 85 3.32 10.16 0.35
N ARG A 86 2.96 9.21 1.22
CA ARG A 86 3.93 8.41 1.99
C ARG A 86 4.75 7.44 1.15
N ALA A 87 4.18 6.84 0.10
CA ALA A 87 4.92 5.92 -0.77
C ALA A 87 6.16 6.57 -1.39
N ASN A 88 6.10 7.88 -1.70
CA ASN A 88 7.23 8.63 -2.23
C ASN A 88 8.29 9.00 -1.17
N ALA A 89 7.97 8.84 0.12
CA ALA A 89 8.88 9.17 1.22
C ALA A 89 9.86 8.03 1.55
N PHE A 90 9.61 6.81 1.09
CA PHE A 90 10.43 5.63 1.38
C PHE A 90 11.03 5.05 0.09
N GLN A 91 12.29 4.65 0.16
CA GLN A 91 12.91 3.86 -0.91
C GLN A 91 12.41 2.41 -0.82
N ASN A 92 12.47 1.67 -1.92
CA ASN A 92 12.02 0.28 -2.03
C ASN A 92 10.52 0.09 -1.80
N PHE A 93 9.70 1.12 -1.96
CA PHE A 93 8.24 1.04 -1.78
C PHE A 93 7.53 1.31 -3.11
N ARG A 94 6.64 0.39 -3.53
CA ARG A 94 5.81 0.54 -4.73
C ARG A 94 4.34 0.45 -4.34
N LEU A 95 3.55 1.41 -4.81
CA LEU A 95 2.12 1.47 -4.57
C LEU A 95 1.34 1.16 -5.85
N PHE A 96 0.49 0.14 -5.80
CA PHE A 96 -0.46 -0.20 -6.86
C PHE A 96 -1.84 0.34 -6.51
N LEU A 97 -2.39 1.16 -7.43
CA LEU A 97 -3.61 1.93 -7.22
C LEU A 97 -4.89 1.06 -7.24
N PRO A 98 -6.03 1.60 -6.79
CA PRO A 98 -7.27 0.84 -6.74
C PRO A 98 -7.70 0.38 -8.14
N GLY A 99 -8.06 -0.89 -8.27
CA GLY A 99 -8.53 -1.47 -9.55
C GLY A 99 -7.45 -2.20 -10.35
N THR A 100 -6.22 -2.31 -9.83
CA THR A 100 -5.17 -3.17 -10.42
C THR A 100 -5.46 -4.67 -10.27
N GLY A 101 -6.28 -5.06 -9.29
CA GLY A 101 -6.66 -6.45 -9.04
C GLY A 101 -6.63 -6.76 -7.55
N ILE A 102 -6.82 -8.04 -7.20
CA ILE A 102 -6.70 -8.54 -5.83
C ILE A 102 -5.24 -8.88 -5.55
N CYS A 103 -4.76 -8.58 -4.34
CA CYS A 103 -3.36 -8.65 -3.94
C CYS A 103 -2.67 -9.96 -4.34
N HIS A 104 -3.27 -11.10 -4.02
CA HIS A 104 -2.73 -12.41 -4.38
C HIS A 104 -2.79 -12.73 -5.88
N GLN A 105 -3.83 -12.29 -6.58
CA GLN A 105 -3.94 -12.48 -8.03
C GLN A 105 -2.86 -11.66 -8.75
N VAL A 106 -2.72 -10.39 -8.40
CA VAL A 106 -1.69 -9.51 -8.97
C VAL A 106 -0.29 -10.05 -8.69
N ASN A 107 -0.07 -10.58 -7.48
CA ASN A 107 1.19 -11.22 -7.16
C ASN A 107 1.50 -12.39 -8.09
N LEU A 108 0.55 -13.32 -8.26
CA LEU A 108 0.75 -14.52 -9.08
C LEU A 108 0.86 -14.23 -10.58
N GLU A 109 0.11 -13.25 -11.09
CA GLU A 109 0.01 -12.97 -12.52
C GLU A 109 1.05 -11.95 -13.01
N TYR A 110 1.55 -11.05 -12.14
CA TYR A 110 2.35 -9.89 -12.58
C TYR A 110 3.61 -9.60 -11.76
N LEU A 111 3.64 -9.90 -10.45
CA LEU A 111 4.77 -9.50 -9.59
C LEU A 111 5.78 -10.61 -9.33
N ARG A 112 5.33 -11.87 -9.37
CA ARG A 112 6.18 -13.04 -9.14
C ARG A 112 7.22 -13.16 -10.25
N LYS A 113 8.49 -13.11 -9.87
CA LYS A 113 9.65 -13.45 -10.70
C LYS A 113 10.19 -14.82 -10.34
#